data_AF-A0A936MJZ4-F1
#
_entry.id   AF-A0A936MJZ4-F1
#
_cell.length_a   1.000
_cell.length_b   1.000
_cell.length_c   1.000
_cell.angle_alpha   90.00
_cell.angle_beta   90.00
_cell.angle_gamma   90.00
#
_symmetry.space_group_name_H-M   'P 1'
#
loop_
_entity.id
_entity.type
_entity.pdbx_description
1 polymer ?
#
loop_
_entity_poly.entity_id
_entity_poly.type
_entity_poly.pdbx_seq_one_letter_code
_entity_poly.pdbx_strand_id
1 'polypeptide(L)'
;MSATHPESRLEFTFSDDWRVIKWDDHPAFKNGLCKAGDTKSVDFVGVLFNAPWLIEVKNFRQYRIENKPRLSSGALAKEVADKVRDSIASMTWACRRAPLDERDLAPFVRSIFGWKERICVVLWLEEDRIMTAAQASAMAETIKRELTWLNPKVLVMSRDLAEKKPWQGISVAGGSSGPK
;
A
#
# COMPACT_ATOMS: atom_id res chain seq x y z
N MET A 1 -5.71 18.67 -8.93
CA MET A 1 -4.24 18.71 -8.95
C MET A 1 -3.74 17.36 -8.51
N SER A 2 -2.87 16.75 -9.31
CA SER A 2 -2.32 15.43 -9.07
C SER A 2 -1.45 15.46 -7.82
N ALA A 3 -1.42 14.36 -7.07
CA ALA A 3 -0.61 14.24 -5.86
C ALA A 3 0.63 13.38 -6.15
N THR A 4 1.82 13.89 -5.91
CA THR A 4 3.08 13.17 -6.11
C THR A 4 3.75 12.90 -4.76
N HIS A 5 4.16 11.65 -4.55
CA HIS A 5 4.78 11.19 -3.32
C HIS A 5 6.03 10.34 -3.58
N PRO A 6 7.19 10.67 -2.98
CA PRO A 6 8.35 9.80 -3.00
C PRO A 6 8.18 8.63 -2.02
N GLU A 7 8.55 7.43 -2.47
CA GLU A 7 8.62 6.24 -1.63
C GLU A 7 9.66 5.25 -2.18
N SER A 8 10.57 4.76 -1.32
CA SER A 8 11.51 3.69 -1.65
C SER A 8 12.30 3.89 -2.97
N ARG A 9 12.80 5.11 -3.23
CA ARG A 9 13.49 5.53 -4.47
C ARG A 9 12.62 5.53 -5.73
N LEU A 10 11.31 5.51 -5.56
CA LEU A 10 10.29 5.68 -6.59
C LEU A 10 9.52 6.96 -6.33
N GLU A 11 8.84 7.45 -7.36
CA GLU A 11 7.94 8.59 -7.29
C GLU A 11 6.55 8.15 -7.79
N PHE A 12 5.57 8.13 -6.89
CA PHE A 12 4.19 7.79 -7.21
C PHE A 12 3.40 9.06 -7.46
N THR A 13 2.81 9.18 -8.65
CA THR A 13 1.90 10.28 -8.99
C THR A 13 0.48 9.74 -9.17
N PHE A 14 -0.44 10.27 -8.37
CA PHE A 14 -1.85 9.95 -8.37
C PHE A 14 -2.65 11.04 -9.10
N SER A 15 -3.58 10.65 -9.98
CA SER A 15 -4.43 11.59 -10.71
C SER A 15 -5.42 12.32 -9.79
N ASP A 16 -6.06 13.36 -10.32
CA ASP A 16 -7.04 14.18 -9.62
C ASP A 16 -8.27 13.39 -9.12
N ASP A 17 -8.53 12.22 -9.69
CA ASP A 17 -9.61 11.33 -9.27
C ASP A 17 -9.33 10.66 -7.92
N TRP A 18 -8.07 10.65 -7.49
CA TRP A 18 -7.64 10.07 -6.24
C TRP A 18 -7.72 11.08 -5.11
N ARG A 19 -8.28 10.62 -4.00
CA ARG A 19 -7.96 11.19 -2.68
C ARG A 19 -6.93 10.27 -2.04
N VAL A 20 -5.72 10.76 -1.77
CA VAL A 20 -4.62 9.94 -1.26
C VAL A 20 -3.90 10.61 -0.10
N ILE A 21 -3.44 9.81 0.86
CA ILE A 21 -2.51 10.22 1.92
C ILE A 21 -1.38 9.21 2.01
N LYS A 22 -0.18 9.71 2.35
CA LYS A 22 0.93 8.89 2.82
C LYS A 22 0.71 8.60 4.32
N TRP A 23 0.23 7.40 4.64
CA TRP A 23 -0.30 7.09 5.97
C TRP A 23 0.80 6.84 7.01
N ASP A 24 1.86 6.14 6.62
CA ASP A 24 3.04 5.92 7.46
C ASP A 24 3.74 7.24 7.87
N ASP A 25 3.62 8.27 7.04
CA ASP A 25 4.13 9.62 7.29
C ASP A 25 3.09 10.59 7.90
N HIS A 26 1.84 10.16 8.04
CA HIS A 26 0.76 11.03 8.50
C HIS A 26 0.91 11.38 10.00
N PRO A 27 0.70 12.64 10.42
CA PRO A 27 0.81 13.03 11.83
C PRO A 27 -0.06 12.19 12.78
N ALA A 28 -1.30 11.89 12.37
CA ALA A 28 -2.21 11.05 13.14
C ALA A 28 -1.68 9.61 13.39
N PHE A 29 -0.92 9.05 12.44
CA PHE A 29 -0.27 7.76 12.62
C PHE A 29 0.93 7.92 13.58
N LYS A 30 1.86 8.81 13.23
CA LYS A 30 3.11 9.07 13.98
C LYS A 30 2.91 9.50 15.43
N ASN A 31 1.81 10.20 15.70
CA ASN A 31 1.45 10.66 17.05
C ASN A 31 0.39 9.80 17.73
N GLY A 32 -0.15 8.80 17.03
CA GLY A 32 -1.24 7.95 17.51
C GLY A 32 -0.77 6.58 17.97
N LEU A 33 -1.51 5.55 17.57
CA LEU A 33 -1.31 4.17 18.03
C LEU A 33 0.08 3.60 17.72
N CYS A 34 0.84 4.15 16.78
CA CYS A 34 2.21 3.67 16.53
C CYS A 34 3.11 3.77 17.76
N LYS A 35 2.80 4.68 18.70
CA LYS A 35 3.53 4.85 19.97
C LYS A 35 3.30 3.71 20.96
N ALA A 36 2.28 2.87 20.77
CA ALA A 36 2.00 1.73 21.64
C ALA A 36 2.92 0.52 21.39
N GLY A 37 3.82 0.60 20.40
CA GLY A 37 4.73 -0.48 20.02
C GLY A 37 4.11 -1.40 18.95
N ASP A 38 4.96 -1.88 18.03
CA ASP A 38 4.69 -2.86 16.97
C ASP A 38 3.56 -2.59 15.96
N THR A 39 2.81 -1.49 16.09
CA THR A 39 1.78 -1.11 15.11
C THR A 39 2.45 -0.64 13.81
N LYS A 40 2.13 -1.32 12.71
CA LYS A 40 2.67 -0.99 11.38
C LYS A 40 1.67 -0.16 10.57
N SER A 41 2.11 0.35 9.44
CA SER A 41 1.28 1.06 8.46
C SER A 41 1.63 0.66 7.04
N VAL A 42 0.64 0.70 6.15
CA VAL A 42 0.87 0.78 4.71
C VAL A 42 1.37 2.18 4.36
N ASP A 43 2.12 2.30 3.27
CA ASP A 43 2.68 3.59 2.87
C ASP A 43 1.58 4.56 2.41
N PHE A 44 0.61 4.10 1.60
CA PHE A 44 -0.48 4.95 1.12
C PHE A 44 -1.87 4.39 1.42
N VAL A 45 -2.78 5.31 1.69
CA VAL A 45 -4.22 5.05 1.75
C VAL A 45 -4.91 5.97 0.75
N GLY A 46 -5.70 5.38 -0.13
CA GLY A 46 -6.36 6.08 -1.23
C GLY A 46 -7.87 5.80 -1.29
N VAL A 47 -8.60 6.71 -1.93
CA VAL A 47 -9.97 6.51 -2.38
C VAL A 47 -10.05 6.87 -3.85
N LEU A 48 -10.49 5.93 -4.67
CA LEU A 48 -10.75 6.12 -6.11
C LEU A 48 -12.17 5.67 -6.40
N PHE A 49 -13.02 6.56 -6.90
CA PHE A 49 -14.45 6.28 -7.17
C PHE A 49 -15.18 5.57 -6.00
N ASN A 50 -14.92 6.00 -4.77
CA ASN A 50 -15.40 5.41 -3.51
C ASN A 50 -14.79 4.06 -3.10
N ALA A 51 -13.97 3.43 -3.95
CA ALA A 51 -13.24 2.23 -3.57
C ALA A 51 -12.05 2.61 -2.67
N PRO A 52 -11.92 2.00 -1.48
CA PRO A 52 -10.74 2.18 -0.63
C PRO A 52 -9.55 1.37 -1.14
N TRP A 53 -8.36 1.99 -1.10
CA TRP A 53 -7.09 1.40 -1.51
C TRP A 53 -6.07 1.48 -0.37
N LEU A 54 -5.40 0.37 -0.10
CA LEU A 54 -4.31 0.24 0.88
C LEU A 54 -3.08 -0.25 0.14
N ILE A 55 -2.04 0.58 0.06
CA ILE A 55 -0.90 0.37 -0.84
C ILE A 55 0.38 0.30 -0.03
N GLU A 56 1.05 -0.85 -0.09
CA GLU A 56 2.38 -1.07 0.45
C GLU A 56 3.39 -1.16 -0.70
N VAL A 57 4.52 -0.48 -0.55
CA VAL A 57 5.62 -0.41 -1.50
C VAL A 57 6.83 -1.11 -0.94
N LYS A 58 7.38 -2.05 -1.71
CA LYS A 58 8.65 -2.72 -1.43
C LYS A 58 9.56 -2.61 -2.64
N ASN A 59 10.72 -2.01 -2.43
CA ASN A 59 11.78 -1.99 -3.43
C ASN A 59 12.93 -2.91 -3.01
N PHE A 60 12.95 -4.12 -3.57
CA PHE A 60 13.96 -5.16 -3.31
C PHE A 60 15.07 -5.19 -4.36
N ARG A 61 15.09 -4.26 -5.31
CA ARG A 61 16.19 -4.13 -6.27
C ARG A 61 17.53 -4.01 -5.54
N GLN A 62 18.55 -4.70 -6.03
CA GLN A 62 19.89 -4.81 -5.44
C GLN A 62 19.99 -5.62 -4.13
N TYR A 63 18.87 -6.00 -3.50
CA TYR A 63 18.84 -6.76 -2.24
C TYR A 63 18.08 -8.09 -2.38
N ARG A 64 18.08 -8.65 -3.59
CA ARG A 64 17.30 -9.83 -3.93
C ARG A 64 17.65 -11.07 -3.11
N ILE A 65 18.95 -11.33 -2.89
CA ILE A 65 19.41 -12.54 -2.18
C ILE A 65 18.88 -12.52 -0.74
N GLU A 66 18.97 -11.38 -0.08
CA GLU A 66 18.51 -11.16 1.30
C GLU A 66 16.99 -11.28 1.43
N ASN A 67 16.24 -10.83 0.42
CA ASN A 67 14.77 -10.85 0.45
C ASN A 67 14.15 -12.14 -0.09
N LYS A 68 14.94 -13.04 -0.72
CA LYS A 68 14.46 -14.31 -1.26
C LYS A 68 13.69 -15.15 -0.24
N PRO A 69 14.15 -15.33 1.02
CA PRO A 69 13.40 -16.07 2.02
C PRO A 69 12.02 -15.46 2.28
N ARG A 70 11.91 -14.13 2.36
CA ARG A 70 10.65 -13.41 2.62
C ARG A 70 9.62 -13.61 1.50
N LEU A 71 10.09 -13.70 0.26
CA LEU A 71 9.25 -13.95 -0.91
C LEU A 71 8.75 -15.41 -0.95
N SER A 72 9.57 -16.38 -0.54
CA SER A 72 9.22 -17.80 -0.59
C SER A 72 8.51 -18.34 0.65
N SER A 73 8.67 -17.70 1.81
CA SER A 73 8.16 -18.21 3.10
C SER A 73 6.76 -17.71 3.45
N GLY A 74 6.17 -16.82 2.66
CA GLY A 74 4.94 -16.11 3.02
C GLY A 74 5.14 -14.98 4.04
N ALA A 75 6.35 -14.75 4.55
CA ALA A 75 6.61 -13.68 5.51
C ALA A 75 6.28 -12.29 4.97
N LEU A 76 6.53 -12.03 3.67
CA LEU A 76 6.11 -10.77 3.05
C LEU A 76 4.59 -10.63 3.01
N ALA A 77 3.87 -11.71 2.70
CA ALA A 77 2.41 -11.69 2.66
C ALA A 77 1.83 -11.38 4.05
N LYS A 78 2.38 -12.03 5.09
CA LYS A 78 2.03 -11.74 6.48
C LYS A 78 2.34 -10.29 6.87
N GLU A 79 3.49 -9.76 6.47
CA GLU A 79 3.85 -8.37 6.75
C GLU A 79 2.87 -7.37 6.13
N VAL A 80 2.50 -7.57 4.87
CA VAL A 80 1.48 -6.74 4.19
C VAL A 80 0.14 -6.84 4.92
N ALA A 81 -0.27 -8.05 5.31
CA ALA A 81 -1.53 -8.26 6.02
C ALA A 81 -1.55 -7.59 7.41
N ASP A 82 -0.46 -7.71 8.18
CA ASP A 82 -0.30 -7.03 9.47
C ASP A 82 -0.38 -5.50 9.28
N LYS A 83 0.30 -4.95 8.26
CA LYS A 83 0.24 -3.52 7.91
C LYS A 83 -1.15 -3.06 7.52
N VAL A 84 -1.89 -3.85 6.75
CA VAL A 84 -3.29 -3.55 6.37
C VAL A 84 -4.18 -3.50 7.61
N ARG A 85 -4.11 -4.52 8.46
CA ARG A 85 -4.88 -4.60 9.70
C ARG A 85 -4.61 -3.38 10.59
N ASP A 86 -3.32 -3.10 10.84
CA ASP A 86 -2.89 -2.05 11.74
C ASP A 86 -3.21 -0.65 11.18
N SER A 87 -3.18 -0.47 9.85
CA SER A 87 -3.60 0.77 9.19
C SER A 87 -5.10 1.02 9.38
N ILE A 88 -5.94 0.01 9.15
CA ILE A 88 -7.38 0.13 9.37
C ILE A 88 -7.66 0.48 10.84
N ALA A 89 -7.03 -0.23 11.78
CA ALA A 89 -7.21 0.00 13.21
C ALA A 89 -6.77 1.42 13.63
N SER A 90 -5.56 1.83 13.24
CA SER A 90 -4.99 3.13 13.60
C SER A 90 -5.72 4.31 12.96
N MET A 91 -6.14 4.20 11.70
CA MET A 91 -6.97 5.23 11.05
C MET A 91 -8.32 5.36 11.72
N THR A 92 -8.98 4.24 12.02
CA THR A 92 -10.28 4.24 12.70
C THR A 92 -10.18 4.86 14.09
N TRP A 93 -9.12 4.52 14.82
CA TRP A 93 -8.84 5.10 16.12
C TRP A 93 -8.56 6.61 16.04
N ALA A 94 -7.81 7.08 15.05
CA ALA A 94 -7.47 8.49 14.93
C ALA A 94 -8.63 9.37 14.42
N CYS A 95 -9.49 8.82 13.56
CA CYS A 95 -10.56 9.54 12.87
C CYS A 95 -11.47 10.33 13.84
N ARG A 96 -11.71 11.60 13.49
CA ARG A 96 -12.49 12.60 14.25
C ARG A 96 -11.99 12.90 15.66
N ARG A 97 -10.74 12.54 15.99
CA ARG A 97 -10.15 12.87 17.29
C ARG A 97 -9.22 14.07 17.14
N ALA A 98 -9.62 15.22 17.66
CA ALA A 98 -8.71 16.36 17.79
C ALA A 98 -7.69 16.10 18.92
N PRO A 99 -6.42 16.53 18.77
CA PRO A 99 -5.82 17.20 17.61
C PRO A 99 -5.16 16.21 16.61
N LEU A 100 -5.50 14.93 16.61
CA LEU A 100 -4.86 13.94 15.74
C LEU A 100 -5.37 14.01 14.29
N ASP A 101 -6.69 14.15 14.11
CA ASP A 101 -7.34 14.21 12.80
C ASP A 101 -7.45 15.64 12.26
N GLU A 102 -6.32 16.23 11.89
CA GLU A 102 -6.26 17.57 11.31
C GLU A 102 -6.50 17.59 9.79
N ARG A 103 -6.41 16.43 9.12
CA ARG A 103 -6.49 16.31 7.65
C ARG A 103 -7.77 15.61 7.16
N ASP A 104 -8.78 15.54 8.01
CA ASP A 104 -10.07 14.89 7.75
C ASP A 104 -9.92 13.45 7.23
N LEU A 105 -9.71 12.51 8.16
CA LEU A 105 -9.63 11.08 7.87
C LEU A 105 -11.01 10.47 7.55
N ALA A 106 -12.11 11.16 7.84
CA ALA A 106 -13.47 10.63 7.72
C ALA A 106 -13.83 10.10 6.31
N PRO A 107 -13.41 10.71 5.19
CA PRO A 107 -13.65 10.18 3.85
C PRO A 107 -12.99 8.82 3.61
N PHE A 108 -11.75 8.63 4.08
CA PHE A 108 -11.01 7.37 3.95
C PHE A 108 -11.65 6.28 4.80
N VAL A 109 -11.90 6.57 6.08
CA VAL A 109 -12.52 5.60 7.01
C VAL A 109 -13.93 5.23 6.53
N ARG A 110 -14.73 6.20 6.05
CA ARG A 110 -16.04 5.89 5.48
C ARG A 110 -15.98 5.04 4.22
N SER A 111 -14.94 5.18 3.38
CA SER A 111 -14.80 4.31 2.20
C SER A 111 -14.51 2.86 2.60
N ILE A 112 -13.73 2.64 3.67
CA ILE A 112 -13.41 1.30 4.22
C ILE A 112 -14.66 0.63 4.82
N PHE A 113 -15.39 1.34 5.68
CA PHE A 113 -16.54 0.77 6.42
C PHE A 113 -17.91 1.06 5.79
N GLY A 114 -17.93 1.72 4.64
CA GLY A 114 -19.16 1.97 3.89
C GLY A 114 -19.67 0.74 3.16
N TRP A 115 -18.81 -0.28 2.97
CA TRP A 115 -19.09 -1.57 2.32
C TRP A 115 -19.72 -1.47 0.92
N LYS A 116 -19.65 -0.29 0.28
CA LYS A 116 -20.16 -0.07 -1.08
C LYS A 116 -19.26 -0.73 -2.13
N GLU A 117 -17.96 -0.65 -1.89
CA GLU A 117 -16.92 -1.16 -2.77
C GLU A 117 -16.00 -2.11 -2.00
N ARG A 118 -15.40 -3.06 -2.71
CA ARG A 118 -14.40 -3.95 -2.11
C ARG A 118 -13.10 -3.19 -1.85
N ILE A 119 -12.51 -3.44 -0.68
CA ILE A 119 -11.18 -2.91 -0.35
C ILE A 119 -10.13 -3.51 -1.28
N CYS A 120 -9.36 -2.63 -1.91
CA CYS A 120 -8.25 -2.99 -2.78
C CYS A 120 -6.94 -2.89 -2.00
N VAL A 121 -6.29 -4.03 -1.77
CA VAL A 121 -4.96 -4.10 -1.17
C VAL A 121 -3.94 -4.27 -2.29
N VAL A 122 -2.92 -3.42 -2.31
CA VAL A 122 -1.87 -3.44 -3.32
C VAL A 122 -0.52 -3.64 -2.65
N LEU A 123 0.22 -4.63 -3.11
CA LEU A 123 1.67 -4.69 -2.91
C LEU A 123 2.34 -4.21 -4.20
N TRP A 124 2.99 -3.06 -4.16
CA TRP A 124 3.92 -2.64 -5.19
C TRP A 124 5.30 -3.24 -4.90
N LEU A 125 5.76 -4.16 -5.72
CA LEU A 125 6.99 -4.91 -5.51
C LEU A 125 7.96 -4.70 -6.69
N GLU A 126 9.03 -3.97 -6.44
CA GLU A 126 10.15 -3.86 -7.38
C GLU A 126 11.21 -4.91 -7.07
N GLU A 127 11.56 -5.71 -8.09
CA GLU A 127 12.65 -6.68 -8.05
C GLU A 127 13.59 -6.47 -9.24
N ASP A 128 14.81 -7.03 -9.16
CA ASP A 128 15.76 -7.01 -10.29
C ASP A 128 15.28 -7.89 -11.45
N ARG A 129 14.47 -8.90 -11.17
CA ARG A 129 13.86 -9.76 -12.19
C ARG A 129 12.45 -9.29 -12.47
N ILE A 130 12.08 -9.31 -13.74
CA ILE A 130 10.70 -9.04 -14.18
C ILE A 130 9.79 -10.08 -13.53
N MET A 131 8.87 -9.60 -12.70
CA MET A 131 7.82 -10.43 -12.11
C MET A 131 6.80 -10.80 -13.19
N THR A 132 6.51 -12.09 -13.33
CA THR A 132 5.47 -12.56 -14.24
C THR A 132 4.08 -12.37 -13.63
N ALA A 133 3.04 -12.29 -14.46
CA ALA A 133 1.65 -12.21 -13.99
C ALA A 133 1.25 -13.43 -13.12
N ALA A 134 1.80 -14.62 -13.41
CA ALA A 134 1.57 -15.81 -12.60
C ALA A 134 2.19 -15.70 -11.20
N GLN A 135 3.42 -15.19 -11.10
CA GLN A 135 4.07 -14.95 -9.80
C GLN A 135 3.32 -13.88 -8.99
N ALA A 136 2.92 -12.78 -9.63
CA ALA A 136 2.11 -11.74 -9.01
C ALA A 136 0.78 -12.30 -8.48
N SER A 137 0.10 -13.14 -9.28
CA SER A 137 -1.15 -13.80 -8.87
C SER A 137 -0.94 -14.76 -7.69
N ALA A 138 0.15 -15.54 -7.69
CA ALA A 138 0.46 -16.44 -6.59
C ALA A 138 0.71 -15.67 -5.28
N MET A 139 1.48 -14.58 -5.33
CA MET A 139 1.71 -13.70 -4.19
C MET A 139 0.40 -13.03 -3.71
N ALA A 140 -0.45 -12.58 -4.64
CA ALA A 140 -1.75 -12.00 -4.32
C ALA A 140 -2.64 -12.98 -3.55
N GLU A 141 -2.69 -14.24 -3.96
CA GLU A 141 -3.45 -15.27 -3.26
C GLU A 141 -2.87 -15.61 -1.87
N THR A 142 -1.54 -15.56 -1.70
CA THR A 142 -0.92 -15.70 -0.38
C THR A 142 -1.31 -14.54 0.56
N ILE A 143 -1.25 -13.29 0.10
CA ILE A 143 -1.70 -12.11 0.89
C ILE A 143 -3.20 -12.23 1.21
N LYS A 144 -4.01 -12.64 0.25
CA LYS A 144 -5.46 -12.79 0.41
C LYS A 144 -5.83 -13.85 1.46
N ARG A 145 -5.04 -14.92 1.59
CA ARG A 145 -5.23 -15.94 2.64
C ARG A 145 -5.05 -15.36 4.05
N GLU A 146 -4.07 -14.47 4.23
CA GLU A 146 -3.85 -13.76 5.50
C GLU A 146 -4.97 -12.72 5.79
N LEU A 147 -5.63 -12.22 4.74
CA LEU A 147 -6.68 -11.20 4.81
C LEU A 147 -8.10 -11.74 4.59
N THR A 148 -8.33 -13.04 4.83
CA THR A 148 -9.65 -13.68 4.67
C THR A 148 -10.76 -12.96 5.45
N TRP A 149 -10.44 -12.46 6.64
CA TRP A 149 -11.35 -11.69 7.49
C TRP A 149 -11.83 -10.36 6.86
N LEU A 150 -11.06 -9.80 5.92
CA LEU A 150 -11.35 -8.54 5.23
C LEU A 150 -12.00 -8.76 3.85
N ASN A 151 -11.84 -9.95 3.26
CA ASN A 151 -12.27 -10.30 1.90
C ASN A 151 -11.86 -9.26 0.81
N PRO A 152 -10.59 -8.80 0.78
CA PRO A 152 -10.19 -7.73 -0.14
C PRO A 152 -10.01 -8.25 -1.57
N LYS A 153 -10.00 -7.33 -2.52
CA LYS A 153 -9.32 -7.52 -3.80
C LYS A 153 -7.83 -7.28 -3.57
N VAL A 154 -6.98 -8.22 -3.96
CA VAL A 154 -5.52 -8.08 -3.81
C VAL A 154 -4.87 -7.96 -5.18
N LEU A 155 -3.96 -6.99 -5.33
CA LEU A 155 -3.12 -6.81 -6.51
C LEU A 155 -1.66 -6.81 -6.09
N VAL A 156 -0.82 -7.44 -6.91
CA VAL A 156 0.64 -7.32 -6.80
C VAL A 156 1.14 -6.72 -8.10
N MET A 157 1.76 -5.55 -8.01
CA MET A 157 2.15 -4.71 -9.14
C MET A 157 3.65 -4.41 -9.09
N SER A 158 4.20 -4.03 -10.23
CA SER A 158 5.55 -3.50 -10.40
C SER A 158 5.52 -2.56 -11.61
N ARG A 159 6.60 -1.82 -11.89
CA ARG A 159 6.70 -1.04 -13.13
C ARG A 159 6.47 -1.91 -14.38
N ASP A 160 7.14 -3.06 -14.47
CA ASP A 160 7.02 -3.96 -15.64
C ASP A 160 5.58 -4.47 -15.85
N LEU A 161 4.84 -4.70 -14.77
CA LEU A 161 3.43 -5.11 -14.85
C LEU A 161 2.52 -3.94 -15.17
N ALA A 162 2.80 -2.75 -14.63
CA ALA A 162 2.06 -1.53 -14.90
C ALA A 162 2.22 -1.04 -16.34
N GLU A 163 3.38 -1.26 -16.98
CA GLU A 163 3.58 -0.97 -18.41
C GLU A 163 2.65 -1.81 -19.30
N LYS A 164 2.46 -3.08 -18.96
CA LYS A 164 1.60 -4.01 -19.74
C LYS A 164 0.12 -3.81 -19.44
N LYS A 165 -0.20 -3.48 -18.19
CA LYS A 165 -1.56 -3.25 -17.71
C LYS A 165 -1.55 -2.05 -16.76
N PRO A 166 -1.76 -0.84 -17.30
CA PRO A 166 -1.72 0.39 -16.53
C PRO A 166 -2.67 0.34 -15.34
N TRP A 167 -2.16 0.81 -14.19
CA TRP A 167 -2.98 1.03 -13.02
C TRP A 167 -3.68 2.38 -13.16
N GLN A 168 -5.01 2.36 -13.07
CA GLN A 168 -5.83 3.55 -13.31
C GLN A 168 -5.43 4.73 -12.41
N GLY A 169 -5.07 5.84 -13.06
CA GLY A 169 -4.78 7.10 -12.39
C GLY A 169 -3.50 7.10 -11.55
N ILE A 170 -2.61 6.11 -11.71
CA ILE A 170 -1.32 6.07 -11.01
C ILE A 170 -0.20 5.88 -12.02
N SER A 171 0.78 6.78 -11.99
CA SER A 171 2.05 6.63 -12.67
C SER A 171 3.18 6.52 -11.65
N VAL A 172 4.19 5.71 -11.96
CA VAL A 172 5.35 5.52 -11.08
C VAL A 172 6.62 5.77 -11.88
N ALA A 173 7.38 6.76 -11.44
CA ALA A 173 8.68 7.13 -12.01
C ALA A 173 9.80 6.77 -11.02
N GLY A 174 11.05 6.90 -11.48
CA GLY A 174 12.24 6.60 -10.66
C GLY A 174 12.81 5.21 -10.93
N GLY A 175 14.09 5.03 -10.58
CA GLY A 175 14.87 3.84 -10.89
C GLY A 175 15.76 3.95 -12.14
N SER A 176 16.32 5.13 -12.42
CA SER A 176 17.54 5.18 -13.25
C SER A 176 18.64 4.41 -12.53
N SER A 177 19.20 3.42 -13.20
CA SER A 177 20.53 2.88 -12.93
C SER A 177 21.55 4.03 -13.00
N GLY A 178 21.71 4.78 -11.92
CA GLY A 178 22.85 5.67 -11.70
C GLY A 178 24.00 4.88 -11.07
N PRO A 179 25.26 5.08 -11.50
CA PRO A 179 26.35 4.16 -11.22
C PRO A 179 26.85 4.26 -9.77
N LYS A 180 27.19 3.07 -9.24
CA LYS A 180 28.04 2.70 -8.09
C LYS A 180 28.16 3.68 -6.91
#